data_AF-A0A2E7W1R4-F1
#
_entry.id   AF-A0A2E7W1R4-F1
#
_cell.length_a   1.000
_cell.length_b   1.000
_cell.length_c   1.000
_cell.angle_alpha   90.00
_cell.angle_beta   90.00
_cell.angle_gamma   90.00
#
_symmetry.space_group_name_H-M   'P 1'
#
loop_
_entity.id
_entity.type
_entity.pdbx_description
1 polymer ?
#
loop_
_entity_poly.entity_id
_entity_poly.type
_entity_poly.pdbx_seq_one_letter_code
_entity_poly.pdbx_strand_id
1 'polypeptide(L)'
;MEKLANHFHKYIPNSRVSTEADINSDINFYFNWHAMRQKTKFDVCWFTHIENRDWWDSIVSACDVAVLHGSKYKDSVPEEKRITFYPPPFENFLPQKKTKVLVVGRSYGSDRKNFEAANSIGKLDNIELTFTEGKLSEQELKEAYLGTDYVLVTSRIEAGPMCVVEALAMNKPIIAPDAGWCWDYPVIRFSNEEDLNLIFKKLSFPNNAWKTEVENLTKEINIIHNSRRRIN
;
A
#
# COMPACT_ATOMS: atom_id res chain seq x y z
N MET A 1 -12.12 12.56 10.44
CA MET A 1 -13.09 11.76 9.65
C MET A 1 -13.67 12.52 8.47
N GLU A 2 -13.95 13.83 8.56
CA GLU A 2 -14.46 14.63 7.42
C GLU A 2 -13.56 14.56 6.17
N LYS A 3 -12.23 14.70 6.33
CA LYS A 3 -11.27 14.53 5.22
C LYS A 3 -11.42 13.19 4.50
N LEU A 4 -11.68 12.11 5.24
CA LEU A 4 -11.87 10.77 4.71
C LEU A 4 -13.18 10.65 3.93
N ALA A 5 -14.28 11.19 4.48
CA ALA A 5 -15.57 11.25 3.81
C ALA A 5 -15.49 12.03 2.48
N ASN A 6 -14.86 13.21 2.51
CA ASN A 6 -14.61 14.00 1.31
C ASN A 6 -13.72 13.28 0.30
N HIS A 7 -12.76 12.46 0.77
CA HIS A 7 -11.90 11.69 -0.12
C HIS A 7 -12.67 10.58 -0.84
N PHE A 8 -13.51 9.84 -0.13
CA PHE A 8 -14.39 8.82 -0.71
C PHE A 8 -15.38 9.39 -1.71
N HIS A 9 -15.98 10.54 -1.35
CA HIS A 9 -16.94 11.23 -2.19
C HIS A 9 -16.39 11.51 -3.61
N LYS A 10 -15.09 11.77 -3.75
CA LYS A 10 -14.43 11.96 -5.06
C LYS A 10 -14.60 10.76 -6.01
N TYR A 11 -14.74 9.55 -5.47
CA TYR A 11 -14.74 8.31 -6.24
C TYR A 11 -16.09 7.58 -6.24
N ILE A 12 -17.10 8.10 -5.52
CA ILE A 12 -18.44 7.52 -5.49
C ILE A 12 -19.40 8.47 -6.21
N PRO A 13 -19.82 8.15 -7.45
CA PRO A 13 -20.74 9.00 -8.20
C PRO A 13 -22.09 9.12 -7.49
N ASN A 14 -22.75 10.27 -7.64
CA ASN A 14 -24.05 10.57 -7.03
C ASN A 14 -24.10 10.48 -5.49
N SER A 15 -22.94 10.50 -4.82
CA SER A 15 -22.87 10.59 -3.37
C SER A 15 -22.96 12.04 -2.89
N ARG A 16 -23.31 12.22 -1.61
CA ARG A 16 -23.28 13.52 -0.92
C ARG A 16 -22.62 13.34 0.44
N VAL A 17 -21.84 14.32 0.86
CA VAL A 17 -21.30 14.40 2.23
C VAL A 17 -22.25 15.22 3.10
N SER A 18 -22.57 14.72 4.28
CA SER A 18 -23.49 15.32 5.25
C SER A 18 -23.09 14.94 6.67
N THR A 19 -23.50 15.72 7.67
CA THR A 19 -23.39 15.38 9.09
C THR A 19 -24.60 14.60 9.61
N GLU A 20 -25.66 14.53 8.81
CA GLU A 20 -26.91 13.83 9.13
C GLU A 20 -27.19 12.74 8.10
N ALA A 21 -27.81 11.64 8.56
CA ALA A 21 -28.26 10.57 7.69
C ALA A 21 -29.48 11.00 6.87
N ASP A 22 -29.54 10.58 5.62
CA ASP A 22 -30.69 10.79 4.75
C ASP A 22 -31.51 9.50 4.66
N ILE A 23 -32.73 9.54 5.20
CA ILE A 23 -33.64 8.39 5.22
C ILE A 23 -34.05 7.93 3.81
N ASN A 24 -33.93 8.81 2.80
CA ASN A 24 -34.28 8.50 1.43
C ASN A 24 -33.13 7.87 0.65
N SER A 25 -31.88 8.03 1.11
CA SER A 25 -30.70 7.48 0.46
C SER A 25 -30.73 5.94 0.42
N ASP A 26 -30.24 5.36 -0.67
CA ASP A 26 -30.13 3.90 -0.81
C ASP A 26 -29.14 3.30 0.20
N ILE A 27 -28.06 4.03 0.49
CA ILE A 27 -27.00 3.64 1.41
C ILE A 27 -26.59 4.88 2.21
N ASN A 28 -26.61 4.78 3.54
CA ASN A 28 -25.95 5.73 4.43
C ASN A 28 -24.60 5.17 4.86
N PHE A 29 -23.51 5.86 4.51
CA PHE A 29 -22.15 5.48 4.90
C PHE A 29 -21.63 6.39 6.02
N TYR A 30 -21.51 5.83 7.22
CA TYR A 30 -21.03 6.53 8.41
C TYR A 30 -19.52 6.33 8.55
N PHE A 31 -18.72 7.33 8.17
CA PHE A 31 -17.27 7.30 8.35
C PHE A 31 -16.86 7.26 9.82
N ASN A 32 -17.66 7.85 10.71
CA ASN A 32 -17.53 7.65 12.13
C ASN A 32 -18.71 6.78 12.59
N TRP A 33 -18.46 5.54 12.99
CA TRP A 33 -19.50 4.62 13.47
C TRP A 33 -20.32 5.20 14.64
N HIS A 34 -19.74 6.08 15.45
CA HIS A 34 -20.46 6.81 16.50
C HIS A 34 -21.53 7.77 15.97
N ALA A 35 -21.50 8.14 14.69
CA ALA A 35 -22.49 9.02 14.08
C ALA A 35 -23.80 8.31 13.75
N MET A 36 -23.83 6.98 13.74
CA MET A 36 -25.06 6.23 13.57
C MET A 36 -25.95 6.41 14.80
N ARG A 37 -27.10 7.06 14.60
CA ARG A 37 -28.10 7.31 15.66
C ARG A 37 -29.36 6.47 15.49
N GLN A 38 -29.72 6.19 14.25
CA GLN A 38 -30.91 5.43 13.89
C GLN A 38 -30.62 4.56 12.67
N LYS A 39 -31.42 3.50 12.55
CA LYS A 39 -31.41 2.62 11.38
C LYS A 39 -32.05 3.33 10.19
N THR A 40 -31.46 3.17 9.00
CA THR A 40 -32.03 3.61 7.72
C THR A 40 -32.25 2.41 6.79
N LYS A 41 -32.41 2.65 5.48
CA LYS A 41 -32.63 1.57 4.49
C LYS A 41 -31.46 0.60 4.42
N PHE A 42 -30.23 1.13 4.40
CA PHE A 42 -29.00 0.34 4.40
C PHE A 42 -27.86 1.16 4.99
N ASP A 43 -27.30 0.71 6.12
CA ASP A 43 -26.32 1.44 6.92
C ASP A 43 -24.96 0.74 6.88
N VAL A 44 -23.95 1.46 6.40
CA VAL A 44 -22.55 1.03 6.38
C VAL A 44 -21.78 1.86 7.40
N CYS A 45 -21.18 1.22 8.40
CA CYS A 45 -20.41 1.92 9.44
C CYS A 45 -18.92 1.61 9.31
N TRP A 46 -18.08 2.65 9.37
CA TRP A 46 -16.64 2.49 9.44
C TRP A 46 -16.14 2.54 10.88
N PHE A 47 -15.57 1.42 11.30
CA PHE A 47 -15.01 1.20 12.61
C PHE A 47 -13.49 1.33 12.61
N THR A 48 -12.97 2.31 13.36
CA THR A 48 -11.53 2.58 13.47
C THR A 48 -10.89 1.99 14.72
N HIS A 49 -11.61 1.98 15.83
CA HIS A 49 -11.14 1.50 17.12
C HIS A 49 -12.31 1.26 18.08
N ILE A 50 -12.12 0.38 19.07
CA ILE A 50 -13.08 0.13 20.15
C ILE A 50 -12.81 1.16 21.25
N GLU A 51 -13.71 2.11 21.44
CA GLU A 51 -13.68 3.02 22.61
C GLU A 51 -14.45 2.44 23.79
N ASN A 52 -15.63 1.89 23.51
CA ASN A 52 -16.51 1.24 24.47
C ASN A 52 -17.09 -0.02 23.83
N ARG A 53 -16.99 -1.16 24.52
CA ARG A 53 -17.36 -2.46 23.96
C ARG A 53 -18.87 -2.59 23.73
N ASP A 54 -19.68 -2.21 24.71
CA ASP A 54 -21.14 -2.33 24.61
C ASP A 54 -21.69 -1.46 23.47
N TRP A 55 -21.16 -0.24 23.33
CA TRP A 55 -21.54 0.64 22.25
C TRP A 55 -21.09 0.09 20.89
N TRP A 56 -19.84 -0.39 20.78
CA TRP A 56 -19.36 -1.06 19.56
C TRP A 56 -20.29 -2.21 19.14
N ASP A 57 -20.61 -3.12 20.07
CA ASP A 57 -21.45 -4.28 19.79
C ASP A 57 -22.87 -3.86 19.40
N SER A 58 -23.42 -2.80 20.03
CA SER A 58 -24.72 -2.26 19.65
C SER A 58 -24.75 -1.72 18.22
N ILE A 59 -23.69 -1.02 17.77
CA ILE A 59 -23.63 -0.46 16.41
C ILE A 59 -23.34 -1.54 15.38
N VAL A 60 -22.48 -2.52 15.69
CA VAL A 60 -22.25 -3.71 14.85
C VAL A 60 -23.54 -4.51 14.67
N SER A 61 -24.33 -4.64 15.74
CA SER A 61 -25.65 -5.28 15.67
C SER A 61 -26.60 -4.49 14.77
N ALA A 62 -26.64 -3.17 14.91
CA ALA A 62 -27.56 -2.29 14.19
C ALA A 62 -27.21 -2.08 12.70
N CYS A 63 -25.93 -1.97 12.34
CA CYS A 63 -25.52 -1.70 10.96
C CYS A 63 -25.68 -2.93 10.05
N ASP A 64 -25.77 -2.69 8.73
CA ASP A 64 -25.82 -3.77 7.75
C ASP A 64 -24.45 -4.29 7.40
N VAL A 65 -23.51 -3.36 7.22
CA VAL A 65 -22.11 -3.62 6.90
C VAL A 65 -21.22 -2.88 7.88
N ALA A 66 -20.19 -3.57 8.36
CA ALA A 66 -19.15 -3.02 9.21
C ALA A 66 -17.83 -3.02 8.45
N VAL A 67 -17.39 -1.83 8.04
CA VAL A 67 -16.08 -1.61 7.41
C VAL A 67 -15.05 -1.41 8.51
N LEU A 68 -14.11 -2.33 8.64
CA LEU A 68 -13.08 -2.32 9.66
C LEU A 68 -11.79 -1.66 9.14
N HIS A 69 -11.20 -0.77 9.95
CA HIS A 69 -9.91 -0.16 9.68
C HIS A 69 -8.77 -1.16 9.95
N GLY A 70 -8.57 -2.08 9.01
CA GLY A 70 -7.64 -3.20 9.12
C GLY A 70 -8.18 -4.40 9.92
N SER A 71 -7.34 -5.43 10.06
CA SER A 71 -7.76 -6.76 10.54
C SER A 71 -7.79 -6.95 12.05
N LYS A 72 -7.30 -5.98 12.83
CA LYS A 72 -7.14 -6.11 14.30
C LYS A 72 -8.43 -6.52 15.02
N TYR A 73 -9.58 -6.06 14.55
CA TYR A 73 -10.89 -6.30 15.15
C TYR A 73 -11.81 -7.17 14.28
N LYS A 74 -11.27 -7.92 13.32
CA LYS A 74 -12.09 -8.73 12.39
C LYS A 74 -12.97 -9.76 13.08
N ASP A 75 -12.51 -10.28 14.21
CA ASP A 75 -13.20 -11.34 14.97
C ASP A 75 -14.21 -10.75 15.97
N SER A 76 -14.29 -9.42 16.11
CA SER A 76 -15.35 -8.76 16.88
C SER A 76 -16.60 -8.45 16.05
N VAL A 77 -16.61 -8.82 14.76
CA VAL A 77 -17.72 -8.55 13.83
C VAL A 77 -18.08 -9.84 13.09
N PRO A 78 -19.38 -10.16 12.94
CA PRO A 78 -19.83 -11.31 12.15
C PRO A 78 -19.31 -11.28 10.71
N GLU A 79 -18.97 -12.45 10.19
CA GLU A 79 -18.32 -12.59 8.88
C GLU A 79 -19.17 -12.05 7.72
N GLU A 80 -20.49 -12.25 7.79
CA GLU A 80 -21.44 -11.82 6.77
C GLU A 80 -21.67 -10.30 6.73
N LYS A 81 -21.17 -9.56 7.74
CA LYS A 81 -21.26 -8.10 7.81
C LYS A 81 -19.93 -7.39 7.59
N ARG A 82 -18.80 -8.09 7.77
CA ARG A 82 -17.49 -7.44 7.85
C ARG A 82 -16.86 -7.24 6.48
N ILE A 83 -16.29 -6.07 6.27
CA ILE A 83 -15.32 -5.81 5.20
C ILE A 83 -14.08 -5.22 5.84
N THR A 84 -12.90 -5.75 5.52
CA THR A 84 -11.64 -5.14 6.00
C THR A 84 -11.13 -4.15 4.98
N PHE A 85 -10.90 -2.91 5.40
CA PHE A 85 -10.39 -1.86 4.55
C PHE A 85 -9.06 -1.31 5.07
N TYR A 86 -8.05 -1.27 4.20
CA TYR A 86 -6.75 -0.69 4.49
C TYR A 86 -6.64 0.62 3.70
N PRO A 87 -6.94 1.79 4.31
CA PRO A 87 -6.93 3.04 3.58
C PRO A 87 -5.54 3.34 2.99
N PRO A 88 -5.45 3.65 1.69
CA PRO A 88 -4.22 4.15 1.10
C PRO A 88 -3.76 5.47 1.75
N PRO A 89 -2.49 5.88 1.59
CA PRO A 89 -2.03 7.21 1.98
C PRO A 89 -2.83 8.28 1.24
N PHE A 90 -3.22 9.37 1.92
CA PHE A 90 -3.92 10.47 1.23
C PHE A 90 -3.04 11.08 0.12
N GLU A 91 -3.68 11.50 -0.97
CA GLU A 91 -3.02 12.10 -2.15
C GLU A 91 -2.01 13.20 -1.80
N ASN A 92 -2.29 14.01 -0.78
CA ASN A 92 -1.41 15.10 -0.34
C ASN A 92 -0.13 14.64 0.38
N PHE A 93 -0.02 13.36 0.74
CA PHE A 93 1.19 12.74 1.27
C PHE A 93 1.87 11.82 0.25
N LEU A 94 1.29 11.64 -0.95
CA LEU A 94 1.95 10.87 -2.00
C LEU A 94 3.22 11.63 -2.44
N PRO A 95 4.33 10.91 -2.64
CA PRO A 95 5.59 11.53 -2.99
C PRO A 95 5.48 12.21 -4.35
N GLN A 96 5.89 13.48 -4.41
CA GLN A 96 5.95 14.25 -5.67
C GLN A 96 7.12 13.80 -6.56
N LYS A 97 8.00 12.95 -6.03
CA LYS A 97 9.18 12.41 -6.70
C LYS A 97 9.09 10.89 -6.71
N LYS A 98 9.63 10.29 -7.77
CA LYS A 98 9.77 8.83 -7.85
C LYS A 98 10.76 8.35 -6.80
N THR A 99 10.58 7.11 -6.34
CA THR A 99 11.57 6.44 -5.49
C THR A 99 12.83 6.19 -6.31
N LYS A 100 13.97 6.70 -5.83
CA LYS A 100 15.24 6.57 -6.52
C LYS A 100 15.94 5.28 -6.12
N VAL A 101 16.30 4.48 -7.11
CA VAL A 101 16.96 3.20 -6.93
C VAL A 101 18.28 3.21 -7.68
N LEU A 102 19.37 2.87 -6.99
CA LEU A 102 20.70 2.82 -7.56
C LEU A 102 21.15 1.37 -7.72
N VAL A 103 21.59 1.00 -8.92
CA VAL A 103 22.33 -0.23 -9.19
C VAL A 103 23.78 0.13 -9.46
N VAL A 104 24.69 -0.44 -8.67
CA VAL A 104 26.14 -0.25 -8.85
C VAL A 104 26.76 -1.50 -9.46
N GLY A 105 27.48 -1.33 -10.56
CA GLY A 105 28.08 -2.44 -11.31
C GLY A 105 28.08 -2.20 -12.80
N ARG A 106 28.47 -3.22 -13.57
CA ARG A 106 28.59 -3.17 -15.03
C ARG A 106 27.65 -4.19 -15.67
N SER A 107 27.03 -3.83 -16.79
CA SER A 107 26.43 -4.79 -17.70
C SER A 107 27.54 -5.61 -18.37
N TYR A 108 27.68 -6.86 -17.94
CA TYR A 108 28.44 -7.86 -18.68
C TYR A 108 27.45 -8.70 -19.47
N GLY A 109 27.82 -9.16 -20.67
CA GLY A 109 27.05 -10.16 -21.43
C GLY A 109 27.08 -11.56 -20.79
N SER A 110 27.11 -11.64 -19.45
CA SER A 110 27.22 -12.85 -18.66
C SER A 110 26.05 -12.94 -17.68
N ASP A 111 25.58 -14.14 -17.37
CA ASP A 111 24.46 -14.41 -16.46
C ASP A 111 24.73 -14.08 -14.97
N ARG A 112 25.84 -13.40 -14.66
CA ARG A 112 26.26 -13.05 -13.29
C ARG A 112 25.37 -12.02 -12.62
N LYS A 113 24.59 -11.24 -13.39
CA LYS A 113 23.72 -10.17 -12.90
C LYS A 113 22.29 -10.40 -13.42
N ASN A 114 21.32 -10.19 -12.56
CA ASN A 114 19.90 -10.28 -12.89
C ASN A 114 19.39 -8.96 -13.51
N PHE A 115 19.79 -8.67 -14.74
CA PHE A 115 19.36 -7.45 -15.44
C PHE A 115 17.88 -7.43 -15.78
N GLU A 116 17.27 -8.60 -15.97
CA GLU A 116 15.83 -8.72 -16.20
C GLU A 116 15.04 -8.13 -15.02
N ALA A 117 15.44 -8.46 -13.79
CA ALA A 117 14.81 -7.92 -12.59
C ALA A 117 15.02 -6.41 -12.43
N ALA A 118 16.21 -5.88 -12.76
CA ALA A 118 16.43 -4.43 -12.77
C ALA A 118 15.54 -3.74 -13.82
N ASN A 119 15.44 -4.31 -15.01
CA ASN A 119 14.63 -3.79 -16.10
C ASN A 119 13.13 -3.82 -15.78
N SER A 120 12.63 -4.84 -15.08
CA SER A 120 11.22 -4.90 -14.70
C SER A 120 10.87 -3.85 -13.66
N ILE A 121 11.74 -3.62 -12.67
CA ILE A 121 11.57 -2.51 -11.71
C ILE A 121 11.61 -1.15 -12.43
N GLY A 122 12.53 -0.97 -13.38
CA GLY A 122 12.66 0.28 -14.13
C GLY A 122 11.41 0.67 -14.95
N LYS A 123 10.49 -0.27 -15.18
CA LYS A 123 9.19 -0.03 -15.84
C LYS A 123 8.09 0.45 -14.89
N LEU A 124 8.32 0.47 -13.59
CA LEU A 124 7.34 0.95 -12.61
C LEU A 124 7.27 2.48 -12.66
N ASP A 125 6.06 3.02 -12.82
CA ASP A 125 5.82 4.46 -13.00
C ASP A 125 6.36 5.32 -11.86
N ASN A 126 6.42 4.76 -10.65
CA ASN A 126 6.84 5.43 -9.43
C ASN A 126 8.32 5.22 -9.08
N ILE A 127 9.11 4.57 -9.93
CA ILE A 127 10.53 4.30 -9.72
C ILE A 127 11.39 5.08 -10.71
N GLU A 128 12.50 5.64 -10.22
CA GLU A 128 13.59 6.20 -11.01
C GLU A 128 14.83 5.34 -10.79
N LEU A 129 15.16 4.51 -11.78
CA LEU A 129 16.30 3.60 -11.71
C LEU A 129 17.54 4.24 -12.33
N THR A 130 18.62 4.34 -11.56
CA THR A 130 19.95 4.72 -12.05
C THR A 130 20.84 3.49 -12.06
N PHE A 131 21.42 3.18 -13.22
CA PHE A 131 22.44 2.14 -13.34
C PHE A 131 23.78 2.76 -13.72
N THR A 132 24.78 2.61 -12.85
CA THR A 132 26.09 3.27 -12.98
C THR A 132 26.93 2.78 -14.17
N GLU A 133 26.69 1.56 -14.66
CA GLU A 133 27.52 0.87 -15.65
C GLU A 133 29.03 0.84 -15.32
N GLY A 134 29.40 1.04 -14.05
CA GLY A 134 30.77 1.16 -13.58
C GLY A 134 31.56 2.29 -14.26
N LYS A 135 30.87 3.34 -14.71
CA LYS A 135 31.43 4.51 -15.41
C LYS A 135 31.67 5.72 -14.52
N LEU A 136 31.09 5.73 -13.32
CA LEU A 136 31.20 6.84 -12.39
C LEU A 136 32.59 6.87 -11.74
N SER A 137 33.17 8.05 -11.63
CA SER A 137 34.29 8.32 -10.72
C SER A 137 33.88 8.11 -9.26
N GLU A 138 34.85 8.06 -8.35
CA GLU A 138 34.56 7.90 -6.92
C GLU A 138 33.66 9.02 -6.38
N GLN A 139 33.89 10.27 -6.82
CA GLN A 139 33.07 11.41 -6.40
C GLN A 139 31.64 11.31 -6.96
N GLU A 140 31.49 10.99 -8.24
CA GLU A 140 30.17 10.79 -8.86
C GLU A 140 29.42 9.60 -8.24
N LEU A 141 30.12 8.53 -7.86
CA LEU A 141 29.53 7.38 -7.18
C LEU A 141 29.02 7.76 -5.78
N LYS A 142 29.79 8.54 -5.01
CA LYS A 142 29.35 9.08 -3.72
C LYS A 142 28.10 9.95 -3.89
N GLU A 143 28.08 10.83 -4.89
CA GLU A 143 26.91 11.67 -5.20
C GLU A 143 25.69 10.83 -5.59
N ALA A 144 25.88 9.78 -6.39
CA ALA A 144 24.81 8.86 -6.76
C ALA A 144 24.21 8.14 -5.53
N TYR A 145 25.04 7.66 -4.60
CA TYR A 145 24.56 7.11 -3.34
C TYR A 145 23.80 8.15 -2.52
N LEU A 146 24.33 9.37 -2.34
CA LEU A 146 23.65 10.42 -1.57
C LEU A 146 22.27 10.74 -2.14
N GLY A 147 22.14 10.76 -3.46
CA GLY A 147 20.90 11.06 -4.19
C GLY A 147 19.88 9.92 -4.29
N THR A 148 20.20 8.70 -3.85
CA THR A 148 19.30 7.54 -3.94
C THR A 148 18.52 7.29 -2.64
N ASP A 149 17.34 6.69 -2.77
CA ASP A 149 16.54 6.21 -1.64
C ASP A 149 16.91 4.78 -1.29
N TYR A 150 17.14 3.92 -2.29
CA TYR A 150 17.53 2.52 -2.12
C TYR A 150 18.70 2.15 -3.02
N VAL A 151 19.50 1.18 -2.55
CA VAL A 151 20.53 0.51 -3.37
C VAL A 151 20.03 -0.90 -3.68
N LEU A 152 20.00 -1.25 -4.96
CA LEU A 152 19.59 -2.56 -5.43
C LEU A 152 20.82 -3.36 -5.87
N VAL A 153 21.03 -4.51 -5.21
CA VAL A 153 22.02 -5.50 -5.62
C VAL A 153 21.37 -6.46 -6.62
N THR A 154 21.98 -6.65 -7.78
CA THR A 154 21.46 -7.53 -8.84
C THR A 154 22.35 -8.76 -9.07
N SER A 155 23.43 -8.91 -8.31
CA SER A 155 24.38 -10.03 -8.41
C SER A 155 23.71 -11.37 -8.11
N ARG A 156 24.01 -12.40 -8.91
CA ARG A 156 23.65 -13.81 -8.63
C ARG A 156 24.84 -14.63 -8.18
N ILE A 157 26.03 -14.31 -8.69
CA ILE A 157 27.25 -15.11 -8.50
C ILE A 157 28.40 -14.17 -8.13
N GLU A 158 28.47 -13.79 -6.86
CA GLU A 158 29.55 -12.97 -6.29
C GLU A 158 29.84 -13.44 -4.86
N ALA A 159 31.11 -13.35 -4.43
CA ALA A 159 31.45 -13.60 -3.03
C ALA A 159 30.99 -12.47 -2.10
N GLY A 160 30.84 -11.25 -2.64
CA GLY A 160 30.60 -10.05 -1.85
C GLY A 160 30.49 -8.78 -2.67
N PRO A 161 29.28 -8.29 -2.97
CA PRO A 161 29.12 -7.05 -3.73
C PRO A 161 29.59 -5.85 -2.90
N MET A 162 30.65 -5.17 -3.34
CA MET A 162 31.21 -4.00 -2.63
C MET A 162 30.20 -2.88 -2.40
N CYS A 163 29.20 -2.77 -3.28
CA CYS A 163 28.13 -1.78 -3.13
C CYS A 163 27.31 -1.96 -1.84
N VAL A 164 27.34 -3.13 -1.19
CA VAL A 164 26.69 -3.36 0.10
C VAL A 164 27.37 -2.55 1.20
N VAL A 165 28.69 -2.69 1.36
CA VAL A 165 29.43 -1.97 2.42
C VAL A 165 29.52 -0.48 2.15
N GLU A 166 29.60 -0.08 0.88
CA GLU A 166 29.53 1.33 0.47
C GLU A 166 28.18 1.95 0.86
N ALA A 167 27.06 1.29 0.52
CA ALA A 167 25.72 1.75 0.85
C ALA A 167 25.51 1.85 2.38
N LEU A 168 25.97 0.86 3.14
CA LEU A 168 25.90 0.88 4.61
C LEU A 168 26.68 2.04 5.22
N ALA A 169 27.90 2.29 4.73
CA ALA A 169 28.70 3.43 5.18
C ALA A 169 28.01 4.78 4.95
N MET A 170 27.07 4.84 3.99
CA MET A 170 26.30 6.03 3.63
C MET A 170 24.86 6.01 4.19
N ASN A 171 24.54 5.07 5.09
CA ASN A 171 23.21 4.87 5.68
C ASN A 171 22.10 4.69 4.63
N LYS A 172 22.41 3.97 3.55
CA LYS A 172 21.43 3.68 2.49
C LYS A 172 20.82 2.30 2.69
N PRO A 173 19.49 2.16 2.66
CA PRO A 173 18.84 0.87 2.71
C PRO A 173 19.12 0.07 1.44
N ILE A 174 19.29 -1.23 1.60
CA ILE A 174 19.76 -2.12 0.54
C ILE A 174 18.70 -3.17 0.29
N ILE A 175 18.38 -3.41 -0.99
CA ILE A 175 17.55 -4.52 -1.45
C ILE A 175 18.48 -5.51 -2.14
N ALA A 176 18.59 -6.74 -1.63
CA ALA A 176 19.60 -7.69 -2.10
C ALA A 176 19.14 -9.15 -2.14
N PRO A 177 19.61 -9.92 -3.15
CA PRO A 177 19.42 -11.35 -3.21
C PRO A 177 20.44 -12.07 -2.32
N ASP A 178 20.29 -13.39 -2.21
CA ASP A 178 21.28 -14.26 -1.57
C ASP A 178 22.53 -14.39 -2.48
N ALA A 179 23.40 -13.39 -2.42
CA ALA A 179 24.64 -13.36 -3.20
C ALA A 179 25.82 -13.05 -2.27
N GLY A 180 26.70 -14.04 -2.07
CA GLY A 180 27.85 -13.89 -1.21
C GLY A 180 27.45 -13.60 0.23
N TRP A 181 28.06 -12.59 0.84
CA TRP A 181 27.75 -12.13 2.21
C TRP A 181 26.65 -11.06 2.30
N CYS A 182 25.84 -10.84 1.25
CA CYS A 182 24.77 -9.83 1.29
C CYS A 182 23.82 -10.00 2.48
N TRP A 183 23.37 -11.22 2.75
CA TRP A 183 22.36 -11.50 3.78
C TRP A 183 22.90 -11.51 5.21
N ASP A 184 24.23 -11.46 5.37
CA ASP A 184 24.90 -11.26 6.66
C ASP A 184 24.78 -9.79 7.15
N TYR A 185 24.36 -8.89 6.27
CA TYR A 185 24.11 -7.47 6.56
C TYR A 185 22.60 -7.17 6.66
N PRO A 186 22.20 -6.02 7.26
CA PRO A 186 20.80 -5.64 7.43
C PRO A 186 20.16 -5.16 6.10
N VAL A 187 19.92 -6.10 5.20
CA VAL A 187 19.34 -5.87 3.88
C VAL A 187 17.87 -6.29 3.81
N ILE A 188 17.10 -5.66 2.94
CA ILE A 188 15.79 -6.12 2.49
C ILE A 188 16.02 -7.27 1.51
N ARG A 189 15.66 -8.48 1.93
CA ARG A 189 15.95 -9.71 1.18
C ARG A 189 14.90 -9.96 0.10
N PHE A 190 15.33 -10.43 -1.07
CA PHE A 190 14.45 -10.97 -2.10
C PHE A 190 15.06 -12.25 -2.70
N SER A 191 14.24 -13.21 -3.10
CA SER A 191 14.73 -14.49 -3.64
C SER A 191 14.61 -14.58 -5.15
N ASN A 192 13.66 -13.84 -5.72
CA ASN A 192 13.32 -13.89 -7.15
C ASN A 192 12.70 -12.55 -7.60
N GLU A 193 12.34 -12.46 -8.88
CA GLU A 193 11.74 -11.25 -9.45
C GLU A 193 10.34 -10.94 -8.88
N GLU A 194 9.56 -11.95 -8.51
CA GLU A 194 8.24 -11.76 -7.92
C GLU A 194 8.35 -11.11 -6.53
N ASP A 195 9.23 -11.63 -5.67
CA ASP A 195 9.55 -11.05 -4.36
C ASP A 195 9.98 -9.59 -4.49
N LEU A 196 10.85 -9.32 -5.48
CA LEU A 196 11.39 -8.00 -5.72
C LEU A 196 10.29 -7.01 -6.18
N ASN A 197 9.41 -7.43 -7.09
CA ASN A 197 8.23 -6.66 -7.47
C ASN A 197 7.30 -6.41 -6.28
N LEU A 198 7.12 -7.39 -5.40
CA LEU A 198 6.31 -7.25 -4.18
C LEU A 198 6.92 -6.23 -3.20
N ILE A 199 8.25 -6.19 -3.07
CA ILE A 199 8.93 -5.17 -2.27
C ILE A 199 8.62 -3.77 -2.81
N PHE A 200 8.83 -3.52 -4.11
CA PHE A 200 8.58 -2.20 -4.68
C PHE A 200 7.11 -1.79 -4.67
N LYS A 201 6.19 -2.75 -4.81
CA LYS A 201 4.75 -2.53 -4.61
C LYS A 201 4.39 -2.17 -3.16
N LYS A 202 5.18 -2.59 -2.16
CA LYS A 202 4.97 -2.22 -0.74
C LYS A 202 5.62 -0.89 -0.38
N LEU A 203 6.69 -0.50 -1.08
CA LEU A 203 7.39 0.76 -0.85
C LEU A 203 6.67 1.98 -1.42
N SER A 204 5.61 1.77 -2.20
CA SER A 204 4.93 2.83 -2.92
C SER A 204 3.44 2.54 -3.07
N PHE A 205 2.66 3.60 -3.23
CA PHE A 205 1.26 3.49 -3.60
C PHE A 205 1.07 4.09 -4.98
N PRO A 206 0.33 3.42 -5.89
CA PRO A 206 0.03 4.02 -7.18
C PRO A 206 -0.89 5.23 -7.00
N ASN A 207 -0.80 6.21 -7.90
CA ASN A 207 -1.58 7.45 -7.82
C ASN A 207 -3.11 7.21 -7.81
N ASN A 208 -3.57 6.08 -8.34
CA ASN A 208 -4.97 5.69 -8.37
C ASN A 208 -5.38 4.77 -7.20
N ALA A 209 -4.53 4.54 -6.21
CA ALA A 209 -4.79 3.58 -5.12
C ALA A 209 -6.15 3.83 -4.45
N TRP A 210 -6.45 5.09 -4.11
CA TRP A 210 -7.74 5.44 -3.51
C TRP A 210 -8.94 5.11 -4.39
N LYS A 211 -8.88 5.43 -5.69
CA LYS A 211 -9.93 5.09 -6.63
C LYS A 211 -10.17 3.58 -6.65
N THR A 212 -9.11 2.80 -6.81
CA THR A 212 -9.18 1.33 -6.86
C THR A 212 -9.76 0.75 -5.58
N GLU A 213 -9.27 1.18 -4.40
CA GLU A 213 -9.74 0.66 -3.12
C GLU A 213 -11.20 1.05 -2.82
N VAL A 214 -11.62 2.27 -3.15
CA VAL A 214 -13.02 2.71 -2.98
C VAL A 214 -13.96 1.96 -3.93
N GLU A 215 -13.55 1.72 -5.17
CA GLU A 215 -14.31 0.91 -6.14
C GLU A 215 -14.46 -0.53 -5.66
N ASN A 216 -13.41 -1.13 -5.12
CA ASN A 216 -13.44 -2.48 -4.56
C ASN A 216 -14.38 -2.56 -3.34
N LEU A 217 -14.23 -1.63 -2.38
CA LEU A 217 -15.11 -1.55 -1.22
C LEU A 217 -16.59 -1.40 -1.65
N THR A 218 -16.86 -0.54 -2.62
CA THR A 218 -18.23 -0.31 -3.12
C THR A 218 -18.82 -1.57 -3.75
N LYS A 219 -18.01 -2.36 -4.48
CA LYS A 219 -18.45 -3.65 -5.03
C LYS A 219 -18.82 -4.64 -3.92
N GLU A 220 -17.99 -4.75 -2.89
CA GLU A 220 -18.25 -5.65 -1.75
C GLU A 220 -19.52 -5.25 -0.97
N ILE A 221 -19.70 -3.95 -0.71
CA ILE A 221 -20.93 -3.41 -0.09
C ILE A 221 -22.15 -3.77 -0.93
N ASN A 222 -22.08 -3.61 -2.25
CA ASN A 222 -23.18 -3.92 -3.16
C ASN A 222 -23.51 -5.41 -3.21
N ILE A 223 -22.51 -6.30 -3.09
CA ILE A 223 -22.75 -7.74 -2.99
C ILE A 223 -23.59 -8.05 -1.75
N ILE A 224 -23.21 -7.49 -0.59
CA ILE A 224 -23.95 -7.69 0.66
C ILE A 224 -25.35 -7.07 0.55
N HIS A 225 -25.47 -5.85 0.03
CA HIS A 225 -26.75 -5.16 -0.14
C HIS A 225 -27.73 -5.95 -1.02
N ASN A 226 -27.26 -6.44 -2.17
CA ASN A 226 -28.09 -7.22 -3.10
C ASN A 226 -28.45 -8.60 -2.55
N SER A 227 -27.58 -9.24 -1.77
CA SER A 227 -27.88 -10.52 -1.13
C SER A 227 -29.06 -10.42 -0.16
N ARG A 228 -29.14 -9.32 0.60
CA ARG A 228 -30.24 -9.08 1.54
C ARG A 228 -31.56 -8.74 0.87
N ARG A 229 -31.53 -8.00 -0.24
CA ARG A 229 -32.75 -7.71 -1.03
C ARG A 229 -33.40 -8.95 -1.63
N ARG A 230 -32.69 -10.08 -1.74
CA ARG A 230 -33.25 -11.35 -2.25
C ARG A 230 -33.94 -12.20 -1.17
N ILE A 231 -33.74 -11.86 0.10
CA ILE A 231 -34.26 -12.62 1.25
C ILE A 231 -35.56 -12.00 1.80
N ASN A 232 -35.82 -10.73 1.49
CA ASN A 232 -37.03 -9.98 1.85
C ASN A 232 -37.96 -9.83 0.65
#